data_AF-A0AAV6BCF6-F1
#
_entry.id   AF-A0AAV6BCF6-F1
#
_cell.length_a   1.000
_cell.length_b   1.000
_cell.length_c   1.000
_cell.angle_alpha   90.00
_cell.angle_beta   90.00
_cell.angle_gamma   90.00
#
_symmetry.space_group_name_H-M   'P 1'
#
loop_
_entity.id
_entity.type
_entity.pdbx_description
1 polymer ?
#
loop_
_entity_poly.entity_id
_entity_poly.type
_entity_poly.pdbx_seq_one_letter_code
_entity_poly.pdbx_strand_id
1 'polypeptide(L)'
;MSSRKLCLIAAAAMVFCGGARGQQPAAEPAARTGEYDVKRESNVIGTVVAYAANSKAAPFGARAAVQTSSGVIEVHLGDQRLLAANHFSIETGDTLRVVGENLATGSGRLFVARILQKGTQALAIRTARGFPIPYVAPRTSQAAATHRGVA
;
A
#
# COMPACT_ATOMS: atom_id res chain seq x y z
N MET A 1 36.16 -64.02 -35.90
CA MET A 1 36.90 -63.10 -35.01
C MET A 1 35.90 -62.31 -34.17
N SER A 2 36.07 -62.33 -32.84
CA SER A 2 35.43 -61.54 -31.75
C SER A 2 33.91 -61.29 -31.82
N SER A 3 33.01 -61.87 -31.01
CA SER A 3 32.97 -62.17 -29.56
C SER A 3 32.78 -60.96 -28.63
N ARG A 4 31.75 -61.06 -27.77
CA ARG A 4 31.60 -60.47 -26.40
C ARG A 4 31.20 -58.97 -26.33
N LYS A 5 30.24 -58.51 -25.53
CA LYS A 5 29.56 -59.03 -24.33
C LYS A 5 28.26 -58.25 -24.09
N LEU A 6 27.24 -58.99 -23.64
CA LEU A 6 26.10 -58.53 -22.86
C LEU A 6 26.63 -57.97 -21.52
N CYS A 7 26.31 -56.72 -21.18
CA CYS A 7 26.45 -56.18 -19.83
C CYS A 7 25.10 -55.60 -19.41
N LEU A 8 24.39 -56.38 -18.60
CA LEU A 8 23.34 -55.94 -17.69
C LEU A 8 23.93 -54.84 -16.78
N ILE A 9 23.33 -53.65 -16.76
CA ILE A 9 23.57 -52.68 -15.70
C ILE A 9 22.25 -52.48 -14.96
N ALA A 10 22.36 -52.72 -13.66
CA ALA A 10 21.32 -52.76 -12.67
C ALA A 10 20.80 -51.37 -12.27
N ALA A 11 19.65 -51.42 -11.61
CA ALA A 11 18.90 -50.33 -11.00
C ALA A 11 19.72 -49.39 -10.11
N ALA A 12 19.38 -48.11 -10.16
CA ALA A 12 19.44 -47.19 -9.02
C ALA A 12 18.43 -46.06 -9.25
N ALA A 13 17.16 -46.31 -8.92
CA ALA A 13 16.13 -45.28 -8.81
C ALA A 13 16.32 -44.53 -7.49
N MET A 14 16.99 -43.38 -7.52
CA MET A 14 16.95 -42.38 -6.44
C MET A 14 17.51 -41.06 -6.96
N VAL A 15 16.65 -40.10 -7.33
CA VAL A 15 16.99 -38.68 -7.24
C VAL A 15 15.75 -37.88 -6.83
N PHE A 16 15.72 -37.58 -5.53
CA PHE A 16 15.22 -36.33 -4.93
C PHE A 16 13.85 -35.80 -5.38
N CYS A 17 12.80 -36.19 -4.65
CA CYS A 17 11.67 -35.29 -4.40
C CYS A 17 12.18 -34.14 -3.52
N GLY A 18 12.76 -33.12 -4.14
CA GLY A 18 13.01 -31.84 -3.49
C GLY A 18 11.68 -31.22 -3.11
N GLY A 19 11.25 -31.44 -1.86
CA GLY A 19 10.15 -30.69 -1.28
C GLY A 19 10.55 -29.22 -1.28
N ALA A 20 10.00 -28.46 -2.24
CA ALA A 20 10.00 -27.02 -2.19
C ALA A 20 9.25 -26.64 -0.91
N ARG A 21 10.00 -26.37 0.17
CA ARG A 21 9.49 -25.59 1.29
C ARG A 21 9.17 -24.22 0.72
N GLY A 22 7.95 -24.06 0.22
CA GLY A 22 7.38 -22.75 -0.02
C GLY A 22 7.62 -21.94 1.24
N GLN A 23 8.32 -20.83 1.10
CA GLN A 23 8.53 -19.93 2.22
C GLN A 23 7.14 -19.54 2.72
N GLN A 24 6.78 -20.02 3.91
CA GLN A 24 5.57 -19.59 4.59
C GLN A 24 5.64 -18.05 4.61
N PRO A 25 4.66 -17.33 4.05
CA PRO A 25 4.65 -15.88 4.12
C PRO A 25 4.87 -15.48 5.58
N ALA A 26 5.90 -14.68 5.83
CA ALA A 26 6.15 -14.15 7.16
C ALA A 26 4.82 -13.58 7.67
N ALA A 27 4.35 -14.06 8.82
CA ALA A 27 3.08 -13.65 9.38
C ALA A 27 3.07 -12.12 9.46
N GLU A 28 2.08 -11.49 8.81
CA GLU A 28 1.94 -10.04 8.87
C GLU A 28 1.90 -9.60 10.35
N PRO A 29 2.61 -8.52 10.71
CA PRO A 29 2.54 -7.96 12.05
C PRO A 29 1.08 -7.78 12.47
N ALA A 30 0.73 -8.28 13.67
CA ALA A 30 -0.61 -8.18 14.20
C ALA A 30 -1.06 -6.72 14.23
N ALA A 31 -2.23 -6.45 13.65
CA ALA A 31 -2.87 -5.14 13.70
C ALA A 31 -3.20 -4.79 15.15
N ARG A 32 -2.86 -3.56 15.57
CA ARG A 32 -3.06 -3.09 16.94
C ARG A 32 -4.20 -2.08 17.02
N THR A 33 -4.97 -2.14 18.09
CA THR A 33 -5.94 -1.09 18.43
C THR A 33 -5.21 0.09 19.04
N GLY A 34 -5.49 1.32 18.59
CA GLY A 34 -4.93 2.53 19.18
C GLY A 34 -4.52 3.58 18.16
N GLU A 35 -3.77 4.57 18.63
CA GLU A 35 -3.23 5.64 17.80
C GLU A 35 -2.11 5.15 16.88
N TYR A 36 -1.99 5.83 15.75
CA TYR A 36 -0.92 5.64 14.80
C TYR A 36 0.45 5.91 15.45
N ASP A 37 1.42 5.02 15.23
CA ASP A 37 2.78 5.14 15.76
C ASP A 37 3.82 4.86 14.68
N VAL A 38 4.64 5.87 14.41
CA VAL A 38 5.70 5.84 13.40
C VAL A 38 6.70 4.71 13.65
N LYS A 39 6.88 4.27 14.90
CA LYS A 39 7.79 3.17 15.26
C LYS A 39 7.29 1.80 14.82
N ARG A 40 6.01 1.68 14.44
CA ARG A 40 5.37 0.42 14.03
C ARG A 40 5.14 0.35 12.51
N GLU A 41 5.70 1.30 11.78
CA GLU A 41 5.55 1.37 10.33
C GLU A 41 6.26 0.22 9.62
N SER A 42 5.64 -0.22 8.52
CA SER A 42 6.23 -1.11 7.54
C SER A 42 6.07 -0.53 6.13
N ASN A 43 6.76 -1.15 5.17
CA ASN A 43 6.62 -0.81 3.76
C ASN A 43 5.80 -1.90 3.06
N VAL A 44 4.77 -1.47 2.33
CA VAL A 44 3.97 -2.34 1.46
C VAL A 44 4.17 -1.91 0.02
N ILE A 45 4.38 -2.88 -0.86
CA ILE A 45 4.39 -2.68 -2.31
C ILE A 45 3.32 -3.59 -2.91
N GLY A 46 2.51 -3.05 -3.81
CA GLY A 46 1.51 -3.84 -4.49
C GLY A 46 0.81 -3.10 -5.60
N THR A 47 -0.11 -3.79 -6.27
CA THR A 47 -0.92 -3.25 -7.36
C THR A 47 -2.31 -2.90 -6.83
N VAL A 48 -2.81 -1.71 -7.17
CA VAL A 48 -4.16 -1.29 -6.83
C VAL A 48 -5.16 -2.12 -7.62
N VAL A 49 -6.08 -2.79 -6.93
CA VAL A 49 -7.15 -3.59 -7.56
C VAL A 49 -8.52 -2.93 -7.44
N ALA A 50 -8.70 -2.04 -6.45
CA ALA A 50 -9.87 -1.18 -6.35
C ALA A 50 -9.50 0.14 -5.67
N TYR A 51 -10.19 1.22 -6.04
CA TYR A 51 -10.01 2.55 -5.45
C TYR A 51 -11.36 3.19 -5.15
N ALA A 52 -11.47 3.78 -3.96
CA ALA A 52 -12.61 4.57 -3.53
C ALA A 52 -12.11 5.93 -3.02
N ALA A 53 -12.36 6.99 -3.79
CA ALA A 53 -11.88 8.33 -3.46
C ALA A 53 -12.49 8.87 -2.16
N ASN A 54 -13.74 8.54 -1.84
CA ASN A 54 -14.41 9.02 -0.63
C ASN A 54 -15.16 7.91 0.08
N SER A 55 -14.43 7.01 0.74
CA SER A 55 -15.02 5.98 1.57
C SER A 55 -15.80 6.59 2.74
N LYS A 56 -17.04 6.11 2.90
CA LYS A 56 -17.92 6.45 4.02
C LYS A 56 -17.70 5.55 5.23
N ALA A 57 -16.82 4.55 5.14
CA ALA A 57 -16.43 3.73 6.27
C ALA A 57 -15.27 4.40 7.02
N ALA A 58 -15.36 4.46 8.35
CA ALA A 58 -14.30 5.02 9.18
C ALA A 58 -12.99 4.20 9.02
N PRO A 59 -11.81 4.85 9.06
CA PRO A 59 -11.59 6.29 8.90
C PRO A 59 -12.00 6.79 7.50
N PHE A 60 -12.71 7.93 7.47
CA PHE A 60 -13.22 8.53 6.23
C PHE A 60 -12.09 9.03 5.33
N GLY A 61 -12.29 8.93 4.02
CA GLY A 61 -11.36 9.44 3.01
C GLY A 61 -11.07 8.43 1.91
N ALA A 62 -9.97 8.66 1.18
CA ALA A 62 -9.54 7.79 0.11
C ALA A 62 -9.08 6.42 0.66
N ARG A 63 -9.51 5.35 -0.01
CA ARG A 63 -9.11 3.97 0.28
C ARG A 63 -8.78 3.23 -1.01
N ALA A 64 -7.86 2.29 -0.92
CA ALA A 64 -7.53 1.38 -2.00
C ALA A 64 -7.40 -0.05 -1.48
N ALA A 65 -7.89 -1.00 -2.27
CA ALA A 65 -7.53 -2.40 -2.13
C ALA A 65 -6.24 -2.63 -2.94
N VAL A 66 -5.21 -3.14 -2.28
CA VAL A 66 -3.87 -3.33 -2.88
C VAL A 66 -3.51 -4.81 -2.83
N GLN A 67 -3.31 -5.41 -4.01
CA GLN A 67 -2.78 -6.77 -4.15
C GLN A 67 -1.27 -6.76 -3.87
N THR A 68 -0.88 -7.45 -2.81
CA THR A 68 0.51 -7.70 -2.41
C THR A 68 0.88 -9.16 -2.68
N SER A 69 2.13 -9.54 -2.39
CA SER A 69 2.55 -10.95 -2.44
C SER A 69 1.84 -11.84 -1.42
N SER A 70 1.31 -11.27 -0.34
CA SER A 70 0.69 -11.99 0.77
C SER A 70 -0.85 -11.99 0.70
N GLY A 71 -1.42 -11.29 -0.28
CA GLY A 71 -2.87 -11.13 -0.44
C GLY A 71 -3.28 -9.68 -0.70
N VAL A 72 -4.59 -9.48 -0.83
CA VAL A 72 -5.18 -8.15 -0.95
C VAL A 72 -5.31 -7.53 0.44
N ILE A 73 -4.82 -6.31 0.61
CA ILE A 73 -4.99 -5.53 1.84
C ILE A 73 -5.75 -4.24 1.57
N GLU A 74 -6.51 -3.78 2.55
CA GLU A 74 -7.13 -2.47 2.54
C GLU A 74 -6.15 -1.40 3.02
N VAL A 75 -6.00 -0.32 2.24
CA VAL A 75 -5.13 0.80 2.55
C VAL A 75 -5.94 2.08 2.66
N HIS A 76 -5.79 2.81 3.77
CA HIS A 76 -6.32 4.16 3.93
C HIS A 76 -5.29 5.21 3.52
N LEU A 77 -5.68 6.03 2.55
CA LEU A 77 -4.83 6.95 1.81
C LEU A 77 -5.00 8.42 2.25
N GLY A 78 -5.84 8.68 3.26
CA GLY A 78 -6.09 10.02 3.81
C GLY A 78 -7.16 10.81 3.05
N ASP A 79 -7.06 12.13 3.05
CA ASP A 79 -8.03 13.03 2.40
C ASP A 79 -7.84 13.03 0.88
N GLN A 80 -8.88 12.69 0.11
CA GLN A 80 -8.85 12.76 -1.35
C GLN A 80 -8.49 14.15 -1.90
N ARG A 81 -8.84 15.22 -1.17
CA ARG A 81 -8.55 16.60 -1.59
C ARG A 81 -7.04 16.87 -1.49
N LEU A 82 -6.36 16.25 -0.52
CA LEU A 82 -4.91 16.30 -0.43
C LEU A 82 -4.28 15.59 -1.63
N LEU A 83 -4.76 14.39 -1.98
CA LEU A 83 -4.30 13.66 -3.17
C LEU A 83 -4.49 14.48 -4.45
N ALA A 84 -5.70 15.01 -4.65
CA ALA A 84 -6.05 15.81 -5.83
C ALA A 84 -5.21 17.10 -5.93
N ALA A 85 -5.04 17.83 -4.82
CA ALA A 85 -4.24 19.06 -4.79
C ALA A 85 -2.75 18.84 -5.08
N ASN A 86 -2.26 17.61 -4.87
CA ASN A 86 -0.87 17.23 -5.17
C ASN A 86 -0.75 16.45 -6.50
N HIS A 87 -1.81 16.43 -7.31
CA HIS A 87 -1.87 15.69 -8.58
C HIS A 87 -1.45 14.21 -8.42
N PHE A 88 -1.82 13.59 -7.30
CA PHE A 88 -1.51 12.20 -6.99
C PHE A 88 -2.72 11.33 -7.37
N SER A 89 -2.84 11.00 -8.65
CA SER A 89 -3.93 10.16 -9.17
C SER A 89 -3.65 8.68 -8.92
N ILE A 90 -4.67 7.96 -8.45
CA ILE A 90 -4.62 6.52 -8.15
C ILE A 90 -5.75 5.84 -8.92
N GLU A 91 -5.38 4.81 -9.66
CA GLU A 91 -6.27 4.01 -10.51
C GLU A 91 -5.97 2.51 -10.35
N THR A 92 -6.93 1.67 -10.73
CA THR A 92 -6.69 0.22 -10.78
C THR A 92 -5.57 -0.09 -11.77
N GLY A 93 -4.65 -0.96 -11.37
CA GLY A 93 -3.44 -1.29 -12.12
C GLY A 93 -2.20 -0.49 -11.70
N ASP A 94 -2.35 0.58 -10.93
CA ASP A 94 -1.20 1.33 -10.41
C ASP A 94 -0.39 0.49 -9.42
N THR A 95 0.94 0.55 -9.54
CA THR A 95 1.83 0.05 -8.50
C THR A 95 2.10 1.15 -7.48
N LEU A 96 1.76 0.87 -6.22
CA LEU A 96 2.01 1.76 -5.09
C LEU A 96 3.06 1.17 -4.16
N ARG A 97 3.96 2.02 -3.69
CA ARG A 97 4.77 1.78 -2.49
C ARG A 97 4.20 2.66 -1.38
N VAL A 98 3.83 2.04 -0.26
CA VAL A 98 3.19 2.70 0.87
C VAL A 98 4.05 2.48 2.11
N VAL A 99 4.37 3.56 2.82
CA VAL A 99 4.90 3.50 4.18
C VAL A 99 3.76 3.83 5.14
N GLY A 100 3.50 2.95 6.09
CA GLY A 100 2.34 3.07 6.97
C GLY A 100 2.32 2.01 8.06
N GLU A 101 1.22 1.97 8.81
CA GLU A 101 1.04 1.03 9.92
C GLU A 101 -0.23 0.19 9.72
N ASN A 102 -0.19 -1.09 10.10
CA ASN A 102 -1.39 -1.92 10.20
C ASN A 102 -2.15 -1.66 11.50
N LEU A 103 -3.34 -1.06 11.41
CA LEU A 103 -4.21 -0.76 12.55
C LEU A 103 -5.42 -1.68 12.58
N ALA A 104 -5.82 -2.09 13.78
CA ALA A 104 -7.09 -2.76 14.01
C ALA A 104 -8.21 -1.71 14.10
N THR A 105 -9.24 -1.89 13.30
CA THR A 105 -10.46 -1.07 13.26
C THR A 105 -11.66 -1.95 13.63
N GLY A 106 -12.79 -1.32 13.99
CA GLY A 106 -14.02 -2.08 14.26
C GLY A 106 -14.49 -2.95 13.07
N SER A 107 -14.05 -2.61 11.86
CA SER A 107 -14.35 -3.31 10.60
C SER A 107 -13.25 -4.30 10.16
N GLY A 108 -12.21 -4.53 10.96
CA GLY A 108 -11.09 -5.41 10.62
C GLY A 108 -9.76 -4.66 10.55
N ARG A 109 -8.81 -5.17 9.76
CA ARG A 109 -7.47 -4.56 9.63
C ARG A 109 -7.44 -3.50 8.54
N LEU A 110 -6.69 -2.43 8.77
CA LEU A 110 -6.52 -1.35 7.82
C LEU A 110 -5.08 -0.87 7.85
N PHE A 111 -4.43 -0.87 6.68
CA PHE A 111 -3.11 -0.29 6.54
C PHE A 111 -3.23 1.22 6.36
N VAL A 112 -2.75 2.00 7.30
CA VAL A 112 -2.90 3.46 7.30
C VAL A 112 -1.62 4.11 6.79
N ALA A 113 -1.71 4.86 5.69
CA ALA A 113 -0.56 5.44 5.03
C ALA A 113 -0.03 6.70 5.76
N ARG A 114 1.30 6.82 5.83
CA ARG A 114 2.02 8.08 6.07
C ARG A 114 2.66 8.62 4.80
N ILE A 115 3.23 7.76 3.94
CA ILE A 115 3.82 8.15 2.66
C ILE A 115 3.25 7.25 1.56
N LEU A 116 2.84 7.86 0.45
CA LEU A 116 2.53 7.19 -0.79
C LEU A 116 3.62 7.46 -1.82
N GLN A 117 3.96 6.46 -2.61
CA GLN A 117 4.84 6.60 -3.75
C GLN A 117 4.26 5.84 -4.95
N LYS A 118 4.18 6.52 -6.10
CA LYS A 118 3.78 6.00 -7.40
C LYS A 118 4.82 6.43 -8.43
N GLY A 119 5.57 5.47 -8.97
CA GLY A 119 6.73 5.78 -9.81
C GLY A 119 7.75 6.68 -9.09
N THR A 120 7.99 7.86 -9.63
CA THR A 120 8.89 8.89 -9.08
C THR A 120 8.20 9.90 -8.17
N GLN A 121 6.86 9.91 -8.09
CA GLN A 121 6.10 10.83 -7.26
C GLN A 121 5.95 10.25 -5.85
N ALA A 122 6.27 11.06 -4.84
CA ALA A 122 6.04 10.72 -3.43
C ALA A 122 5.20 11.81 -2.76
N LEU A 123 4.26 11.40 -1.91
CA LEU A 123 3.36 12.29 -1.20
C LEU A 123 3.25 11.88 0.27
N ALA A 124 3.50 12.83 1.17
CA ALA A 124 3.23 12.66 2.59
C ALA A 124 1.73 12.85 2.87
N ILE A 125 1.13 11.86 3.52
CA ILE A 125 -0.26 11.83 4.00
C ILE A 125 -0.33 12.15 5.50
N ARG A 126 0.72 11.76 6.24
CA ARG A 126 0.90 12.10 7.66
C ARG A 126 2.24 12.78 7.87
N THR A 127 2.32 13.61 8.90
CA THR A 127 3.56 14.22 9.38
C THR A 127 4.55 13.16 9.86
N ALA A 128 5.82 13.53 10.04
CA ALA A 128 6.84 12.66 10.64
C ALA A 128 6.52 12.22 12.08
N ARG A 129 5.51 12.81 12.73
CA ARG A 129 5.00 12.43 14.05
C ARG A 129 3.72 11.59 13.99
N GLY A 130 3.23 11.24 12.81
CA GLY A 130 2.04 10.38 12.63
C GLY A 130 0.70 11.12 12.52
N PHE A 131 0.68 12.45 12.67
CA PHE A 131 -0.56 13.23 12.52
C PHE A 131 -1.01 13.35 11.05
N PRO A 132 -2.30 13.20 10.72
CA PRO A 132 -2.83 13.45 9.38
C PRO A 132 -2.51 14.87 8.88
N ILE A 133 -2.12 14.99 7.62
CA ILE A 133 -1.98 16.29 6.95
C ILE A 133 -3.35 16.65 6.37
N PRO A 134 -4.00 17.75 6.83
CA PRO A 134 -5.27 18.18 6.26
C PRO A 134 -5.06 18.87 4.90
N TYR A 135 -6.06 18.76 4.02
CA TYR A 135 -6.15 19.66 2.88
C TYR A 135 -6.53 21.08 3.35
N VAL A 136 -5.77 22.09 2.91
CA VAL A 136 -6.07 23.50 3.15
C VAL A 136 -6.38 24.15 1.80
N ALA A 137 -7.61 24.66 1.64
CA ALA A 137 -8.02 25.33 0.42
C ALA A 137 -7.24 26.66 0.23
N PRO A 138 -6.79 26.99 -1.00
CA PRO A 138 -6.22 28.31 -1.27
C PRO A 138 -7.22 29.41 -0.91
N ARG A 139 -6.77 30.45 -0.18
CA ARG A 139 -7.61 31.62 0.08
C ARG A 139 -7.67 32.47 -1.20
N THR A 140 -8.82 32.55 -1.83
CA THR A 140 -9.05 33.48 -2.94
C THR A 140 -9.00 34.91 -2.43
N SER A 141 -7.94 35.65 -2.73
CA SER A 141 -7.83 37.08 -2.44
C SER A 141 -8.61 37.90 -3.48
N GLN A 142 -9.93 37.76 -3.50
CA GLN A 142 -10.82 38.52 -4.40
C GLN A 142 -11.96 39.19 -3.61
N ALA A 143 -11.62 39.81 -2.48
CA ALA A 143 -12.54 40.64 -1.71
C ALA A 143 -12.02 42.07 -1.47
N ALA A 144 -10.85 42.44 -2.00
CA ALA A 144 -10.22 43.74 -1.75
C ALA A 144 -10.51 44.82 -2.82
N ALA A 145 -11.22 44.49 -3.91
CA ALA A 145 -11.40 45.41 -5.04
C ALA A 145 -12.71 46.23 -5.02
N THR A 146 -13.66 45.93 -4.12
CA THR A 146 -15.01 46.55 -4.19
C THR A 146 -15.20 47.77 -3.28
N HIS A 147 -14.20 48.15 -2.46
CA HIS A 147 -14.35 49.24 -1.48
C HIS A 147 -13.49 50.50 -1.73
N ARG A 148 -12.96 50.68 -2.95
CA ARG A 148 -12.14 51.86 -3.29
C ARG A 148 -12.70 52.59 -4.51
N GLY A 149 -13.88 53.19 -4.36
CA GLY A 149 -14.54 53.93 -5.43
C GLY A 149 -15.80 54.64 -4.98
N VAL A 150 -15.67 55.61 -4.07
CA VAL A 150 -16.62 56.73 -3.96
C VAL A 150 -15.78 57.98 -3.75
N ALA A 151 -15.68 58.78 -4.80
CA ALA A 151 -15.18 60.16 -4.78
C ALA A 151 -16.35 61.06 -5.17
#